data_AF-A0A172UJU1-F1
#
_entry.id   AF-A0A172UJU1-F1
#
_cell.length_a   1.000
_cell.length_b   1.000
_cell.length_c   1.000
_cell.angle_alpha   90.00
_cell.angle_beta   90.00
_cell.angle_gamma   90.00
#
_symmetry.space_group_name_H-M   'P 1'
#
loop_
_entity.id
_entity.type
_entity.pdbx_description
1 polymer ?
#
loop_
_entity_poly.entity_id
_entity_poly.type
_entity_poly.pdbx_seq_one_letter_code
_entity_poly.pdbx_strand_id
1 'polypeptide(L)'
;MTMSAPLSPLEITAGHIRVLADQQSQAARAVRDARLKAVDVNTRVETTHGTVCDDTAKALKRAEDERKRATNMVQAQSEDLAVKLEHAAEKYDARDAQEKRNVDQQMQPGG
;
A
#
# COMPACT_ATOMS: atom_id res chain seq x y z
N MET A 1 -20.18 21.52 19.08
CA MET A 1 -18.79 21.86 19.48
C MET A 1 -18.11 20.58 19.93
N THR A 2 -17.36 19.92 19.05
CA THR A 2 -16.46 18.82 19.43
C THR A 2 -15.07 19.27 19.03
N MET A 3 -14.31 19.77 20.01
CA MET A 3 -12.91 20.10 19.85
C MET A 3 -12.18 18.82 19.45
N SER A 4 -11.59 18.83 18.26
CA SER A 4 -10.62 17.80 17.86
C SER A 4 -9.57 17.75 18.95
N ALA A 5 -9.43 16.60 19.64
CA ALA A 5 -8.32 16.41 20.55
C ALA A 5 -7.01 16.69 19.77
N PRO A 6 -6.06 17.46 20.34
CA PRO A 6 -4.78 17.63 19.69
C PRO A 6 -4.18 16.24 19.49
N LEU A 7 -3.94 15.87 18.22
CA LEU A 7 -3.15 14.69 17.91
C LEU A 7 -1.83 14.87 18.67
N SER A 8 -1.53 13.96 19.60
CA SER A 8 -0.18 13.88 20.17
C SER A 8 0.82 13.95 19.01
N PRO A 9 1.95 14.66 19.16
CA PRO A 9 2.92 14.80 18.08
C PRO A 9 3.22 13.43 17.49
N LEU A 10 3.00 13.28 16.18
CA LEU A 10 3.24 12.03 15.50
C LEU A 10 4.75 11.80 15.48
N GLU A 11 5.25 10.90 16.34
CA GLU A 11 6.64 10.48 16.32
C GLU A 11 6.86 9.57 15.11
N ILE A 12 7.37 10.18 14.04
CA ILE A 12 7.80 9.48 12.83
C ILE A 12 9.27 9.10 13.01
N THR A 13 9.55 7.82 13.23
CA THR A 13 10.91 7.25 13.19
C THR A 13 11.13 6.50 11.88
N ALA A 14 12.39 6.29 11.47
CA ALA A 14 12.68 5.44 10.32
C ALA A 14 12.07 4.03 10.47
N GLY A 15 12.08 3.48 11.68
CA GLY A 15 11.42 2.21 11.99
C GLY A 15 9.90 2.24 11.76
N HIS A 16 9.22 3.31 12.19
CA HIS A 16 7.79 3.49 11.92
C HIS A 16 7.50 3.58 10.41
N ILE A 17 8.32 4.33 9.66
CA ILE A 17 8.16 4.45 8.21
C ILE A 17 8.31 3.09 7.52
N ARG A 18 9.26 2.25 7.93
CA ARG A 18 9.43 0.88 7.38
C ARG A 18 8.22 -0.01 7.64
N VAL A 19 7.62 0.09 8.83
CA VAL A 19 6.37 -0.64 9.11
C VAL A 19 5.26 -0.21 8.14
N LEU A 20 5.15 1.08 7.82
CA LEU A 20 4.19 1.55 6.82
C LEU A 20 4.54 1.03 5.41
N ALA A 21 5.82 0.97 5.04
CA ALA A 21 6.27 0.41 3.76
C ALA A 21 5.87 -1.08 3.62
N ASP A 22 6.07 -1.85 4.68
CA ASP A 22 5.67 -3.26 4.76
C ASP A 22 4.15 -3.43 4.66
N GLN A 23 3.38 -2.57 5.33
CA GLN A 23 1.91 -2.60 5.25
C GLN A 23 1.42 -2.33 3.83
N GLN A 24 2.04 -1.39 3.10
CA GLN A 24 1.70 -1.13 1.71
C GLN A 24 2.07 -2.30 0.80
N SER A 25 3.23 -2.93 1.02
CA SER A 25 3.63 -4.16 0.31
C SER A 25 2.65 -5.31 0.56
N GLN A 26 2.16 -5.46 1.79
CA GLN A 26 1.13 -6.44 2.13
C GLN A 26 -0.22 -6.12 1.49
N ALA A 27 -0.63 -4.85 1.48
CA ALA A 27 -1.86 -4.40 0.84
C ALA A 27 -1.86 -4.72 -0.67
N ALA A 28 -0.76 -4.43 -1.37
CA ALA A 28 -0.59 -4.77 -2.78
C ALA A 28 -0.79 -6.27 -3.04
N ARG A 29 -0.18 -7.13 -2.22
CA ARG A 29 -0.33 -8.60 -2.30
C ARG A 29 -1.76 -9.03 -2.02
N ALA A 30 -2.38 -8.52 -0.95
CA ALA A 30 -3.73 -8.87 -0.56
C ALA A 30 -4.76 -8.49 -1.64
N VAL A 31 -4.61 -7.32 -2.27
CA VAL A 31 -5.44 -6.87 -3.38
C VAL A 31 -5.29 -7.79 -4.60
N ARG A 32 -4.05 -8.16 -4.94
CA ARG A 32 -3.77 -9.12 -6.02
C ARG A 32 -4.42 -10.47 -5.74
N ASP A 33 -4.28 -10.99 -4.52
CA ASP A 33 -4.82 -12.30 -4.15
C ASP A 33 -6.35 -12.28 -4.11
N ALA A 34 -6.97 -11.20 -3.62
CA ALA A 34 -8.41 -11.03 -3.65
C ALA A 34 -8.97 -11.01 -5.08
N ARG A 35 -8.28 -10.36 -6.02
CA ARG A 35 -8.64 -10.36 -7.45
C ARG A 35 -8.65 -11.78 -8.02
N LEU A 36 -7.67 -12.61 -7.66
CA LEU A 36 -7.52 -13.98 -8.19
C LEU A 36 -8.55 -14.98 -7.65
N LYS A 37 -9.32 -14.64 -6.61
CA LYS A 37 -10.39 -15.52 -6.07
C LYS A 37 -11.67 -15.51 -6.89
N ALA A 38 -11.93 -14.45 -7.65
CA ALA A 38 -13.16 -14.26 -8.41
C ALA A 38 -12.84 -14.00 -9.88
N VAL A 39 -12.42 -15.06 -10.58
CA VAL A 39 -12.04 -15.06 -12.00
C VAL A 39 -12.93 -16.05 -12.74
N ASP A 40 -13.31 -15.71 -13.97
CA ASP A 40 -14.07 -16.55 -14.89
C ASP A 40 -15.48 -16.91 -14.37
N VAL A 41 -16.05 -16.08 -13.50
CA VAL A 41 -17.41 -16.26 -12.98
C VAL A 41 -18.43 -16.10 -14.11
N ASN A 42 -18.19 -15.19 -15.06
CA ASN A 42 -19.02 -15.07 -16.26
C ASN A 42 -19.05 -16.38 -17.05
N THR A 43 -17.88 -17.00 -17.29
CA THR A 43 -17.76 -18.24 -18.05
C THR A 43 -18.47 -19.40 -17.35
N ARG A 44 -18.41 -19.45 -16.02
CA ARG A 44 -19.17 -20.44 -15.24
C ARG A 44 -20.68 -20.26 -15.40
N VAL A 45 -21.17 -19.03 -15.39
CA VAL A 45 -22.61 -18.74 -15.61
C VAL A 45 -23.04 -19.11 -17.02
N GLU A 46 -22.26 -18.73 -18.05
CA GLU A 46 -22.51 -19.13 -19.45
C GLU A 46 -22.58 -20.65 -19.58
N THR A 47 -21.62 -21.37 -18.98
CA THR A 47 -21.53 -22.84 -19.08
C THR A 47 -22.70 -23.54 -18.38
N THR A 48 -23.20 -23.00 -17.27
CA THR A 48 -24.19 -23.68 -16.42
C THR A 48 -25.64 -23.31 -16.73
N HIS A 49 -25.89 -22.08 -17.19
CA HIS A 49 -27.23 -21.56 -17.43
C HIS A 49 -27.50 -21.22 -18.90
N GLY A 50 -26.45 -21.20 -19.73
CA GLY A 50 -26.57 -20.95 -21.17
C GLY A 50 -27.17 -19.59 -21.49
N THR A 51 -27.90 -19.55 -22.61
CA THR A 51 -28.40 -18.31 -23.20
C THR A 51 -29.43 -17.57 -22.34
N VAL A 52 -30.10 -18.27 -21.42
CA VAL A 52 -31.05 -17.66 -20.46
C VAL A 52 -30.36 -16.63 -19.57
N CYS A 53 -29.06 -16.80 -19.32
CA CYS A 53 -28.27 -15.90 -18.47
C CYS A 53 -27.23 -15.06 -19.24
N ASP A 54 -27.38 -14.88 -20.56
CA ASP A 54 -26.42 -14.14 -21.39
C ASP A 54 -26.14 -12.72 -20.86
N ASP A 55 -27.17 -11.98 -20.47
CA ASP A 55 -27.00 -10.63 -19.96
C ASP A 55 -26.33 -10.62 -18.58
N THR A 56 -26.60 -11.62 -17.75
CA THR A 56 -25.92 -11.82 -16.46
C THR A 56 -24.43 -12.12 -16.68
N ALA A 57 -24.10 -12.98 -17.65
CA ALA A 57 -22.72 -13.28 -18.00
C ALA A 57 -21.97 -12.05 -18.51
N LYS A 58 -22.58 -11.27 -19.40
CA LYS A 58 -22.00 -10.00 -19.88
C LYS A 58 -21.78 -9.00 -18.74
N ALA A 59 -22.73 -8.90 -17.81
CA ALA A 59 -22.62 -8.05 -16.64
C ALA A 59 -21.47 -8.49 -15.72
N LEU A 60 -21.34 -9.80 -15.45
CA LEU A 60 -20.24 -10.37 -14.69
C LEU A 60 -18.88 -10.09 -15.35
N LYS A 61 -18.79 -10.26 -16.67
CA LYS A 61 -17.56 -9.98 -17.42
C LYS A 61 -17.12 -8.52 -17.25
N ARG A 62 -18.06 -7.58 -17.41
CA ARG A 62 -17.78 -6.13 -17.20
C ARG A 62 -17.32 -5.85 -15.76
N ALA A 63 -17.96 -6.48 -14.78
CA ALA A 63 -17.58 -6.33 -13.37
C ALA A 63 -16.20 -6.92 -13.07
N GLU A 64 -15.82 -8.03 -13.69
CA GLU A 64 -14.47 -8.61 -13.58
C GLU A 64 -13.42 -7.72 -14.23
N ASP A 65 -13.70 -7.18 -15.42
CA ASP A 65 -12.80 -6.27 -16.14
C ASP A 65 -12.53 -4.98 -15.32
N GLU A 66 -13.58 -4.36 -14.77
CA GLU A 66 -13.41 -3.15 -13.94
C GLU A 66 -12.72 -3.47 -12.61
N ARG A 67 -13.05 -4.61 -11.97
CA ARG A 67 -12.35 -5.07 -10.77
C ARG A 67 -10.87 -5.28 -11.06
N LYS A 68 -10.51 -5.89 -12.19
CA LYS A 68 -9.12 -6.08 -12.61
C LYS A 68 -8.41 -4.74 -12.79
N ARG A 69 -9.05 -3.76 -13.42
CA ARG A 69 -8.50 -2.41 -13.56
C ARG A 69 -8.26 -1.74 -12.21
N ALA A 70 -9.28 -1.69 -11.35
CA ALA A 70 -9.21 -1.05 -10.05
C ALA A 70 -8.14 -1.70 -9.15
N THR A 71 -8.11 -3.03 -9.09
CA THR A 71 -7.12 -3.77 -8.29
C THR A 71 -5.69 -3.58 -8.81
N ASN A 72 -5.47 -3.52 -10.13
CA ASN A 72 -4.16 -3.19 -10.69
C ASN A 72 -3.71 -1.77 -10.30
N MET A 73 -4.62 -0.79 -10.32
CA MET A 73 -4.31 0.58 -9.91
C MET A 73 -3.96 0.68 -8.43
N VAL A 74 -4.70 -0.01 -7.56
CA VAL A 74 -4.43 -0.02 -6.12
C VAL A 74 -3.12 -0.75 -5.83
N GLN A 75 -2.88 -1.90 -6.46
CA GLN A 75 -1.63 -2.64 -6.32
C GLN A 75 -0.43 -1.75 -6.69
N ALA A 76 -0.47 -1.09 -7.85
CA ALA A 76 0.60 -0.23 -8.31
C ALA A 76 0.85 0.97 -7.37
N GLN A 77 -0.21 1.60 -6.86
CA GLN A 77 -0.07 2.71 -5.91
C GLN A 77 0.49 2.27 -4.56
N SER A 78 0.07 1.11 -4.06
CA SER A 78 0.63 0.56 -2.83
C SER A 78 2.10 0.16 -2.99
N GLU A 79 2.49 -0.44 -4.12
CA GLU A 79 3.90 -0.76 -4.41
C GLU A 79 4.76 0.51 -4.50
N ASP A 80 4.30 1.53 -5.23
CA ASP A 80 4.99 2.82 -5.34
C ASP A 80 5.11 3.53 -3.98
N LEU A 81 4.04 3.51 -3.17
CA LEU A 81 4.07 4.09 -1.83
C LEU A 81 5.02 3.33 -0.90
N ALA A 82 5.09 1.99 -0.98
CA ALA A 82 6.04 1.19 -0.22
C ALA A 82 7.49 1.61 -0.52
N VAL A 83 7.84 1.76 -1.80
CA VAL A 83 9.18 2.20 -2.23
C VAL A 83 9.49 3.61 -1.71
N LYS A 84 8.52 4.52 -1.81
CA LYS A 84 8.69 5.90 -1.31
C LYS A 84 8.90 5.95 0.20
N LEU A 85 8.20 5.10 0.95
CA LEU A 85 8.35 4.99 2.39
C LEU A 85 9.72 4.41 2.74
N GLU A 86 10.18 3.34 2.08
CA GLU A 86 11.53 2.81 2.35
C GLU A 86 12.62 3.86 2.12
N HIS A 87 12.54 4.57 0.99
CA HIS A 87 13.46 5.67 0.70
C HIS A 87 13.36 6.83 1.71
N ALA A 88 12.17 7.10 2.25
CA ALA A 88 12.02 8.07 3.32
C ALA A 88 12.67 7.59 4.62
N ALA A 89 12.53 6.31 4.97
CA ALA A 89 13.18 5.72 6.15
C ALA A 89 14.71 5.80 6.04
N GLU A 90 15.28 5.48 4.88
CA GLU A 90 16.72 5.62 4.61
C GLU A 90 17.21 7.06 4.81
N LYS A 91 16.44 8.05 4.36
CA LYS A 91 16.77 9.46 4.55
C LYS A 91 16.74 9.87 6.01
N TYR A 92 15.80 9.35 6.80
CA TYR A 92 15.76 9.60 8.25
C TYR A 92 17.02 9.04 8.91
N ASP A 93 17.35 7.77 8.67
CA ASP A 93 18.56 7.15 9.23
C ASP A 93 19.84 7.90 8.84
N ALA A 94 19.94 8.33 7.58
CA ALA A 94 21.10 9.09 7.10
C ALA A 94 21.23 10.45 7.81
N ARG A 95 20.10 11.14 8.06
CA ARG A 95 20.07 12.42 8.78
C ARG A 95 20.40 12.24 10.25
N ASP A 96 19.79 11.26 10.92
CA ASP A 96 20.06 10.96 12.32
C ASP A 96 21.55 10.62 12.53
N ALA A 97 22.12 9.80 11.64
CA ALA A 97 23.55 9.48 11.70
C ALA A 97 24.43 10.70 11.44
N GLN A 98 24.03 11.62 10.55
CA GLN A 98 24.78 12.86 10.30
C GLN A 98 24.74 13.79 11.50
N GLU A 99 23.58 14.02 12.09
CA GLU A 99 23.46 14.90 13.24
C GLU A 99 24.14 14.32 14.48
N LYS A 100 24.10 12.99 14.67
CA LYS A 100 24.91 12.33 15.69
C LYS A 100 26.40 12.64 15.51
N ARG A 101 26.95 12.51 14.30
CA ARG A 101 28.36 12.86 14.01
C ARG A 101 28.66 14.33 14.29
N ASN A 102 27.75 15.23 13.94
CA ASN A 102 27.91 16.66 14.20
C ASN A 102 27.99 16.95 15.71
N VAL A 103 27.14 16.30 16.50
CA VAL A 103 27.15 16.42 17.98
C VAL A 103 28.42 15.79 18.57
N ASP A 104 28.84 14.62 18.10
CA ASP A 104 30.06 13.97 18.56
C ASP A 104 31.31 14.84 18.31
N GLN A 105 31.35 15.56 17.17
CA GLN A 105 32.38 16.58 16.88
C GLN A 105 32.25 17.82 17.79
N GLN A 106 31.01 18.25 18.05
CA GLN A 106 30.57 19.20 19.09
C GLN A 106 31.28 19.00 20.43
N MET A 107 31.27 17.74 20.86
CA MET A 107 31.57 17.31 22.23
C MET A 107 33.01 16.82 22.42
N GLN A 108 33.86 16.91 21.40
CA GLN A 108 35.28 16.58 21.56
C GLN A 108 35.93 17.55 22.55
N PRO A 109 36.53 17.07 23.66
CA PRO A 109 37.17 17.94 24.63
C PRO A 109 38.26 18.75 23.94
N GLY A 110 38.31 20.06 24.21
CA GLY A 110 39.47 20.87 23.86
C GLY A 110 40.72 20.22 24.43
N GLY A 111 41.71 19.98 23.57
CA GLY A 111 43.01 19.42 23.96
C GLY A 111 43.80 20.30 24.92
#